data_AF-A0A447NWU8-F1
#
_entry.id   AF-A0A447NWU8-F1
#
_cell.length_a   1.000
_cell.length_b   1.000
_cell.length_c   1.000
_cell.angle_alpha   90.00
_cell.angle_beta   90.00
_cell.angle_gamma   90.00
#
_symmetry.space_group_name_H-M   'P 1'
#
loop_
_entity.id
_entity.type
_entity.pdbx_description
1 polymer ?
#
loop_
_entity_poly.entity_id
_entity_poly.type
_entity_poly.pdbx_seq_one_letter_code
_entity_poly.pdbx_strand_id
1 'polypeptide(L)' 'MELKDYYAIMGVKPTDDLKTIKTAYRRLARKYIQMSAKNPMPKPVSKRLLKHGKC' A
#
# COMPACT_ATOMS: atom_id res chain seq x y z
N MET A 1 -13.57 -21.72 -4.17
CA MET A 1 -12.77 -20.64 -3.56
C MET A 1 -11.34 -21.13 -3.50
N GLU A 2 -10.41 -20.51 -4.21
CA GLU A 2 -9.00 -20.86 -4.08
C GLU A 2 -8.42 -20.31 -2.78
N LEU A 3 -7.77 -21.17 -2.00
CA LEU A 3 -7.03 -20.79 -0.81
C LEU A 3 -5.77 -20.04 -1.23
N LYS A 4 -5.76 -18.71 -1.06
CA LYS A 4 -4.54 -17.92 -1.25
C LYS A 4 -3.71 -17.97 0.03
N ASP A 5 -2.47 -18.44 -0.11
CA ASP A 5 -1.48 -18.36 0.96
C ASP A 5 -0.85 -16.94 0.99
N TYR A 6 -1.39 -16.10 1.86
CA TYR A 6 -0.91 -14.73 2.03
C TYR A 6 0.51 -14.63 2.58
N TYR A 7 0.96 -15.62 3.34
CA TYR A 7 2.32 -15.65 3.88
C TYR A 7 3.32 -15.93 2.77
N ALA A 8 3.00 -16.87 1.87
CA ALA A 8 3.78 -17.13 0.66
C ALA A 8 3.81 -15.91 -0.29
N ILE A 9 2.67 -15.23 -0.50
CA ILE A 9 2.60 -14.02 -1.35
C ILE A 9 3.48 -12.89 -0.81
N MET A 10 3.53 -12.72 0.51
CA MET A 10 4.37 -11.73 1.17
C MET A 10 5.84 -12.18 1.37
N GLY A 11 6.13 -13.47 1.15
CA GLY A 11 7.46 -14.07 1.34
C GLY A 11 7.90 -14.15 2.81
N VAL A 12 6.95 -14.32 3.73
CA VAL A 12 7.19 -14.41 5.18
C VAL A 12 6.65 -15.73 5.72
N LYS A 13 7.17 -16.18 6.86
CA LYS A 13 6.65 -17.35 7.57
C LYS A 13 5.53 -16.92 8.53
N PRO A 14 4.55 -17.80 8.82
CA PRO A 14 3.52 -17.50 9.81
C PRO A 14 4.07 -17.35 11.24
N THR A 15 5.28 -17.86 11.50
CA THR A 15 5.99 -17.75 12.78
C THR A 15 6.82 -16.47 12.91
N ASP A 16 6.94 -15.67 11.86
CA ASP A 16 7.74 -14.45 11.89
C ASP A 16 7.09 -13.37 12.78
N ASP A 17 7.93 -12.50 13.35
CA ASP A 17 7.46 -11.41 14.19
C ASP A 17 6.59 -10.41 13.40
N LEU A 18 5.67 -9.75 14.12
CA LEU A 18 4.76 -8.75 13.58
C LEU A 18 5.51 -7.60 12.88
N LYS A 19 6.72 -7.23 13.33
CA LYS A 19 7.54 -6.20 12.67
C LYS A 19 8.02 -6.64 11.29
N THR A 20 8.34 -7.93 11.14
CA THR A 20 8.77 -8.53 9.86
C THR A 20 7.61 -8.52 8.87
N ILE A 21 6.42 -8.96 9.30
CA ILE A 21 5.21 -8.99 8.47
C ILE A 21 4.83 -7.57 7.98
N LYS A 22 4.83 -6.58 8.90
CA LYS A 22 4.55 -5.18 8.54
C LYS A 22 5.56 -4.62 7.54
N THR A 23 6.83 -4.98 7.69
CA THR A 23 7.89 -4.52 6.79
C THR A 23 7.75 -5.15 5.41
N ALA A 24 7.45 -6.45 5.33
CA ALA A 24 7.19 -7.16 4.08
C ALA A 24 5.99 -6.55 3.33
N TYR A 25 4.88 -6.31 4.02
CA TYR A 25 3.70 -5.65 3.45
C TYR A 25 4.03 -4.28 2.86
N ARG A 26 4.78 -3.43 3.58
CA ARG A 26 5.19 -2.10 3.09
C ARG A 26 6.07 -2.15 1.85
N ARG A 27 6.94 -3.16 1.72
CA ARG A 27 7.78 -3.36 0.53
C ARG A 27 6.93 -3.76 -0.66
N LEU A 28 6.00 -4.69 -0.45
CA LEU A 28 5.06 -5.15 -1.47
C LEU A 28 4.15 -4.01 -1.96
N ALA A 29 3.54 -3.27 -1.04
CA ALA A 29 2.69 -2.13 -1.36
C ALA A 29 3.42 -1.05 -2.18
N ARG A 30 4.70 -0.77 -1.87
CA ARG A 30 5.48 0.19 -2.65
C ARG A 30 5.73 -0.26 -4.09
N LYS A 31 6.02 -1.55 -4.32
CA LYS A 31 6.14 -2.11 -5.67
C LYS A 31 4.85 -1.92 -6.47
N TYR A 32 3.70 -2.22 -5.86
CA TYR A 32 2.39 -2.04 -6.51
C TYR A 32 2.05 -0.56 -6.75
N ILE A 33 2.31 0.32 -5.78
CA ILE A 33 2.09 1.77 -5.94
C ILE A 33 2.97 2.32 -7.07
N GLN A 34 4.24 1.92 -7.14
CA GLN A 34 5.15 2.36 -8.20
C GLN A 34 4.75 1.79 -9.57
N MET A 35 4.33 0.52 -9.62
CA MET A 35 3.82 -0.12 -10.84
C MET A 35 2.57 0.60 -11.34
N SER A 36 1.62 0.87 -10.45
CA SER A 36 0.39 1.59 -10.76
C SER A 36 0.65 3.06 -11.12
N ALA A 37 1.68 3.69 -10.55
CA ALA A 37 2.05 5.08 -10.87
C ALA A 37 2.61 5.26 -12.28
N LYS A 38 3.10 4.20 -12.94
CA LYS A 38 3.50 4.25 -14.36
C LYS A 38 2.30 4.32 -15.31
N ASN A 39 1.08 4.04 -14.83
CA ASN A 39 -0.17 4.29 -15.53
C ASN A 39 -1.14 5.02 -14.58
N PRO A 40 -0.86 6.29 -14.25
CA PRO A 40 -1.64 6.99 -13.25
C PRO A 40 -3.02 7.29 -13.83
N MET A 41 -4.07 6.62 -13.33
CA MET A 41 -5.37 7.28 -13.30
C MET A 41 -5.18 8.58 -12.50
N PRO A 42 -5.70 9.72 -12.99
CA PRO A 42 -5.54 10.99 -12.29
C PRO A 42 -6.13 10.84 -10.89
N LYS A 43 -5.26 10.85 -9.87
CA LYS A 43 -5.72 10.96 -8.49
C LYS A 43 -6.37 12.34 -8.39
N PRO A 44 -7.63 12.46 -7.93
CA PRO A 44 -8.21 13.77 -7.71
C PRO A 44 -7.31 14.50 -6.71
N VAL A 45 -6.69 15.59 -7.16
CA VAL A 45 -5.82 16.43 -6.35
C VAL A 45 -6.70 17.26 -5.41
N SER A 46 -7.41 16.59 -4.50
CA SER A 46 -8.23 17.21 -3.47
C SER A 46 -7.38 17.53 -2.25
N LYS A 47 -6.36 18.37 -2.41
CA LYS A 47 -5.61 18.96 -1.27
C LYS A 47 -5.28 20.43 -1.49
N ARG A 48 -6.22 21.19 -2.05
CA ARG A 48 -6.10 22.65 -2.16
C ARG A 48 -7.44 23.38 -2.01
N LEU A 49 -8.26 23.00 -1.02
CA LEU A 49 -9.56 23.64 -0.77
C LEU A 49 -9.89 23.86 0.73
N LEU A 50 -8.87 23.96 1.60
CA LEU A 50 -9.09 24.27 3.02
C LEU A 50 -8.24 25.44 3.54
N LYS A 51 -7.65 26.25 2.66
CA LYS A 51 -7.02 27.51 3.06
C LYS A 51 -7.83 28.63 2.43
N HIS A 52 -8.85 29.08 3.16
CA HIS A 52 -9.38 30.45 3.24
C HIS A 52 -10.78 30.41 3.87
N GLY A 53 -10.80 30.31 5.19
CA GLY A 53 -11.95 30.65 6.03
C GLY A 53 -11.45 31.61 7.10
N LYS A 54 -11.11 32.84 6.69
CA LYS A 54 -10.99 33.97 7.61
C LYS A 54 -12.30 34.76 7.44
N CYS A 55 -13.23 34.54 8.36
CA CYS A 55 -14.28 35.46 8.79
C CYS A 55 -14.35 35.32 10.30
#